data_AF-A0A962B446-F1
#
_entry.id   AF-A0A962B446-F1
#
_cell.length_a   1.000
_cell.length_b   1.000
_cell.length_c   1.000
_cell.angle_alpha   90.00
_cell.angle_beta   90.00
_cell.angle_gamma   90.00
#
_symmetry.space_group_name_H-M   'P 1'
#
loop_
_entity.id
_entity.type
_entity.pdbx_description
1 polymer ?
#
loop_
_entity_poly.entity_id
_entity_poly.type
_entity_poly.pdbx_seq_one_letter_code
_entity_poly.pdbx_strand_id
1 'polypeptide(L)'
;MRRSALAAGAFAAAALFAQAAAAEPVVLEGQCFCKLGSEKAGYKLIVALTDANREAMRKLIEAGGVDLGKSITLKGKGCDPNAWPHKRYKAKCGQTSIFKRSADGKETWKSVDNSEHTGAVTVRIFANGGIPVGARTPAGLPIVDAKRWPGAASFSVMGRVAK
;
A
#
# COMPACT_ATOMS: atom_id res chain seq x y z
N MET A 1 5.08 52.25 56.07
CA MET A 1 4.24 51.27 56.78
C MET A 1 3.72 50.25 55.78
N ARG A 2 4.03 48.97 56.04
CA ARG A 2 3.33 47.71 55.69
C ARG A 2 2.25 47.65 54.58
N ARG A 3 2.33 46.52 53.84
CA ARG A 3 1.29 45.71 53.13
C ARG A 3 1.01 46.11 51.68
N SER A 4 0.85 45.22 50.70
CA SER A 4 0.86 43.75 50.64
C SER A 4 0.97 43.33 49.17
N ALA A 5 1.48 42.11 48.96
CA ALA A 5 1.55 41.41 47.69
C ALA A 5 0.17 41.07 47.10
N LEU A 6 0.11 40.90 45.78
CA LEU A 6 -0.79 39.96 45.10
C LEU A 6 -0.12 39.48 43.80
N ALA A 7 0.12 38.17 43.76
CA ALA A 7 0.58 37.44 42.60
C ALA A 7 -0.60 37.08 41.69
N ALA A 8 -0.40 37.20 40.38
CA ALA A 8 -1.09 36.46 39.31
C ALA A 8 -0.14 36.54 38.09
N GLY A 9 0.46 35.49 37.56
CA GLY A 9 -0.10 34.16 37.33
C GLY A 9 -0.71 34.14 35.93
N ALA A 10 0.11 33.98 34.88
CA ALA A 10 -0.33 33.48 33.59
C ALA A 10 0.85 32.87 32.83
N PHE A 11 0.84 31.55 32.79
CA PHE A 11 1.63 30.71 31.90
C PHE A 11 1.43 31.15 30.44
N ALA A 12 2.52 31.33 29.70
CA ALA A 12 2.51 31.18 28.24
C ALA A 12 3.53 30.10 27.87
N ALA A 13 3.26 28.90 28.36
CA ALA A 13 3.83 27.69 27.79
C ALA A 13 3.03 27.32 26.52
N ALA A 14 3.73 26.71 25.58
CA ALA A 14 3.19 25.97 24.44
C ALA A 14 2.65 26.81 23.26
N ALA A 15 3.57 27.22 22.39
CA ALA A 15 3.33 27.17 20.96
C ALA A 15 4.44 26.33 20.29
N LEU A 16 4.67 25.13 20.82
CA LEU A 16 5.25 24.03 20.04
C LEU A 16 4.16 23.55 19.08
N PHE A 17 3.88 24.35 18.04
CA PHE A 17 3.29 23.81 16.83
C PHE A 17 4.39 22.98 16.18
N ALA A 18 4.51 21.73 16.64
CA ALA A 18 5.03 20.66 15.82
C ALA A 18 4.15 20.65 14.57
N GLN A 19 4.62 21.35 13.52
CA GLN A 19 4.18 21.09 12.16
C GLN A 19 4.47 19.62 11.93
N ALA A 20 3.42 18.81 12.05
CA ALA A 20 3.40 17.47 11.50
C ALA A 20 3.78 17.65 10.03
N ALA A 21 5.05 17.36 9.72
CA ALA A 21 5.53 17.30 8.36
C ALA A 21 4.59 16.35 7.64
N ALA A 22 3.74 16.89 6.77
CA ALA A 22 2.86 16.10 5.94
C ALA A 22 3.79 15.21 5.11
N ALA A 23 3.83 13.92 5.45
CA ALA A 23 4.64 12.96 4.72
C ALA A 23 4.27 13.08 3.24
N GLU A 24 5.29 13.21 2.38
CA GLU A 24 5.07 13.34 0.94
C GLU A 24 4.17 12.20 0.44
N PRO A 25 3.23 12.49 -0.49
CA PRO A 25 2.32 11.47 -0.99
C PRO A 25 3.11 10.35 -1.66
N VAL A 26 2.96 9.13 -1.14
CA VAL A 26 3.64 7.94 -1.68
C VAL A 26 3.11 7.65 -3.09
N VAL A 27 4.01 7.66 -4.06
CA VAL A 27 3.73 7.23 -5.44
C VAL A 27 4.44 5.89 -5.68
N LEU A 28 3.66 4.87 -6.04
CA LEU A 28 4.17 3.57 -6.46
C LEU A 28 4.01 3.40 -7.96
N GLU A 29 5.13 3.17 -8.63
CA GLU A 29 5.15 2.77 -10.03
C GLU A 29 5.28 1.26 -10.14
N GLY A 30 4.46 0.64 -10.98
CA GLY A 30 4.42 -0.81 -11.12
C GLY A 30 4.51 -1.29 -12.56
N GLN A 31 4.96 -2.54 -12.69
CA GLN A 31 5.11 -3.26 -13.96
C GLN A 31 3.78 -3.74 -14.55
N CYS A 32 2.75 -3.89 -13.71
CA CYS A 32 1.44 -4.36 -14.12
C CYS A 32 0.38 -3.66 -13.29
N PHE A 33 -0.42 -2.83 -13.97
CA PHE A 33 -1.46 -2.03 -13.36
C PHE A 33 -2.83 -2.42 -13.91
N CYS A 34 -3.72 -2.79 -13.00
CA CYS A 34 -4.98 -3.42 -13.33
C CYS A 34 -6.14 -2.77 -12.58
N LYS A 35 -7.29 -2.69 -13.25
CA LYS A 35 -8.58 -2.45 -12.63
C LYS A 35 -9.24 -3.78 -12.29
N LEU A 36 -9.76 -3.90 -11.08
CA LEU A 36 -10.37 -5.13 -10.59
C LEU A 36 -11.79 -5.31 -11.16
N GLY A 37 -12.05 -6.46 -11.76
CA GLY A 37 -13.37 -6.76 -12.35
C GLY A 37 -14.49 -6.92 -11.31
N SER A 38 -14.14 -7.37 -10.10
CA SER A 38 -15.08 -7.52 -8.99
C SER A 38 -15.43 -6.22 -8.29
N GLU A 39 -14.70 -5.14 -8.56
CA GLU A 39 -14.75 -3.93 -7.74
C GLU A 39 -14.63 -2.67 -8.59
N LYS A 40 -15.75 -1.95 -8.78
CA LYS A 40 -15.84 -0.80 -9.71
C LYS A 40 -14.77 0.28 -9.50
N ALA A 41 -14.28 0.46 -8.28
CA ALA A 41 -13.26 1.43 -7.91
C ALA A 41 -11.95 0.79 -7.39
N GLY A 42 -11.80 -0.53 -7.60
CA GLY A 42 -10.66 -1.30 -7.12
C GLY A 42 -9.56 -1.40 -8.16
N TYR A 43 -8.33 -1.27 -7.70
CA TYR A 43 -7.13 -1.32 -8.52
C TYR A 43 -6.07 -2.22 -7.87
N LYS A 44 -5.25 -2.85 -8.71
CA LYS A 44 -4.10 -3.66 -8.31
C LYS A 44 -2.87 -3.20 -9.07
N LEU A 45 -1.80 -2.93 -8.34
CA LEU A 45 -0.49 -2.66 -8.89
C LEU A 45 0.48 -3.77 -8.46
N ILE A 46 1.25 -4.29 -9.39
CA ILE A 46 2.39 -5.18 -9.10
C ILE A 46 3.66 -4.38 -9.29
N VAL A 47 4.50 -4.33 -8.26
CA VAL A 47 5.79 -3.64 -8.27
C VAL A 47 6.90 -4.67 -8.40
N ALA A 48 7.73 -4.56 -9.45
CA ALA A 48 8.91 -5.39 -9.62
C ALA A 48 10.00 -4.96 -8.64
N LEU A 49 10.67 -5.92 -8.00
CA LEU A 49 11.83 -5.67 -7.17
C LEU A 49 13.09 -5.91 -7.99
N THR A 50 13.78 -4.82 -8.32
CA THR A 50 15.05 -4.83 -9.07
C THR A 50 16.17 -4.34 -8.15
N ASP A 51 17.42 -4.63 -8.49
CA ASP A 51 18.55 -4.17 -7.66
C ASP A 51 18.58 -2.65 -7.49
N ALA A 52 18.10 -1.91 -8.51
CA ALA A 52 18.04 -0.46 -8.48
C ALA A 52 16.98 0.11 -7.52
N ASN A 53 15.86 -0.59 -7.28
CA ASN A 53 14.76 -0.08 -6.45
C ASN A 53 14.58 -0.82 -5.11
N ARG A 54 15.26 -1.95 -4.91
CA ARG A 54 15.04 -2.87 -3.79
C ARG A 54 15.23 -2.20 -2.43
N GLU A 55 16.26 -1.37 -2.28
CA GLU A 55 16.48 -0.66 -1.01
C GLU A 55 15.40 0.40 -0.75
N ALA A 56 15.04 1.20 -1.76
CA ALA A 56 13.99 2.21 -1.64
C ALA A 56 12.63 1.56 -1.29
N MET A 57 12.31 0.44 -1.92
CA MET A 57 11.09 -0.33 -1.62
C MET A 57 11.12 -0.92 -0.21
N ARG A 58 12.26 -1.44 0.25
CA ARG A 58 12.40 -1.91 1.64
C ARG A 58 12.11 -0.79 2.64
N LYS A 59 12.75 0.38 2.47
CA LYS A 59 12.54 1.56 3.35
C LYS A 59 11.08 2.02 3.34
N LEU A 60 10.46 2.07 2.16
CA LEU A 60 9.05 2.43 2.03
C LEU A 60 8.14 1.45 2.78
N ILE A 61 8.39 0.14 2.65
CA ILE A 61 7.64 -0.90 3.35
C ILE A 61 7.83 -0.74 4.85
N GLU A 62 9.07 -0.70 5.33
CA GLU A 62 9.40 -0.61 6.76
C GLU A 62 8.88 0.68 7.43
N ALA A 63 8.68 1.75 6.66
CA ALA A 63 8.03 2.99 7.11
C ALA A 63 6.49 2.92 7.10
N GLY A 64 5.89 1.78 6.76
CA GLY A 64 4.44 1.59 6.67
C GLY A 64 3.80 2.24 5.43
N GLY A 65 4.59 2.56 4.40
CA GLY A 65 4.12 3.24 3.19
C GLY A 65 3.13 2.42 2.34
N VAL A 66 3.04 1.11 2.59
CA VAL A 66 2.10 0.20 1.92
C VAL A 66 1.10 -0.44 2.89
N ASP A 67 0.95 0.12 4.10
CA ASP A 67 0.04 -0.40 5.10
C ASP A 67 -1.43 -0.25 4.71
N LEU A 68 -2.26 -1.15 5.24
CA LEU A 68 -3.70 -1.11 5.02
C LEU A 68 -4.28 0.23 5.53
N GLY A 69 -5.19 0.80 4.75
CA GLY A 69 -5.85 2.07 5.06
C GLY A 69 -5.04 3.32 4.69
N LYS A 70 -3.77 3.19 4.26
CA LYS A 70 -3.00 4.33 3.75
C LYS A 70 -3.50 4.76 2.38
N SER A 71 -3.42 6.07 2.12
CA SER A 71 -3.68 6.64 0.80
C SER A 71 -2.39 6.77 0.03
N ILE A 72 -2.33 6.15 -1.15
CA ILE A 72 -1.15 6.19 -2.03
C ILE A 72 -1.57 6.36 -3.49
N THR A 73 -0.68 6.85 -4.34
CA THR A 73 -0.91 6.92 -5.78
C THR A 73 -0.25 5.72 -6.47
N LEU A 74 -1.06 4.92 -7.16
CA LEU A 74 -0.60 3.84 -8.01
C LEU A 74 -0.44 4.35 -9.44
N LYS A 75 0.67 4.06 -10.10
CA LYS A 75 0.93 4.48 -11.48
C LYS A 75 1.50 3.33 -12.31
N GLY A 76 1.04 3.23 -13.56
CA GLY A 76 1.48 2.19 -14.49
C GLY A 76 0.92 2.37 -15.89
N LYS A 77 1.33 1.49 -16.82
CA LYS A 77 0.99 1.53 -18.25
C LYS A 77 0.39 0.20 -18.73
N GLY A 78 -0.53 -0.38 -17.95
CA GLY A 78 -0.99 -1.74 -18.18
C GLY A 78 0.02 -2.78 -17.68
N CYS A 79 0.01 -3.96 -18.28
CA CYS A 79 0.88 -5.07 -17.89
C CYS A 79 1.90 -5.35 -18.98
N ASP A 80 3.17 -4.98 -18.73
CA ASP A 80 4.24 -5.24 -19.67
C ASP A 80 4.60 -6.74 -19.64
N PRO A 81 4.38 -7.49 -20.73
CA PRO A 81 4.69 -8.92 -20.79
C PRO A 81 6.19 -9.22 -20.71
N ASN A 82 7.04 -8.22 -20.94
CA ASN A 82 8.51 -8.34 -20.93
C ASN A 82 9.14 -7.81 -19.63
N ALA A 83 8.38 -7.13 -18.77
CA ALA A 83 8.91 -6.57 -17.53
C ALA A 83 9.10 -7.59 -16.39
N TRP A 84 8.59 -8.82 -16.54
CA TRP A 84 8.73 -9.82 -15.48
C TRP A 84 10.12 -10.45 -15.43
N PRO A 85 10.73 -10.55 -14.24
CA PRO A 85 12.04 -11.21 -14.08
C PRO A 85 11.99 -12.72 -14.34
N HIS A 86 10.79 -13.33 -14.34
CA HIS A 86 10.61 -14.74 -14.64
C HIS A 86 10.08 -14.96 -16.06
N LYS A 87 10.96 -15.39 -16.97
CA LYS A 87 10.64 -15.67 -18.40
C LYS A 87 9.47 -16.64 -18.63
N ARG A 88 9.06 -17.42 -17.61
CA ARG A 88 7.94 -18.38 -17.70
C ARG A 88 6.56 -17.78 -17.38
N TYR A 89 6.52 -16.58 -16.79
CA TYR A 89 5.26 -15.94 -16.39
C TYR A 89 5.15 -14.58 -17.06
N LYS A 90 4.20 -14.44 -17.99
CA LYS A 90 3.84 -13.13 -18.56
C LYS A 90 2.94 -12.38 -17.58
N ALA A 91 3.20 -11.10 -17.34
CA ALA A 91 2.27 -10.25 -16.61
C ALA A 91 0.92 -10.26 -17.34
N LYS A 92 -0.16 -10.57 -16.61
CA LYS A 92 -1.52 -10.27 -17.04
C LYS A 92 -2.33 -9.91 -15.82
N CYS A 93 -3.37 -9.10 -16.01
CA CYS A 93 -4.26 -8.72 -14.92
C CYS A 93 -5.02 -9.91 -14.31
N GLY A 94 -5.14 -11.01 -15.06
CA GLY A 94 -5.76 -12.24 -14.59
C GLY A 94 -7.23 -12.02 -14.24
N GLN A 95 -7.70 -12.78 -13.26
CA GLN A 95 -9.08 -12.74 -12.80
C GLN A 95 -9.12 -12.46 -11.31
N THR A 96 -10.21 -11.85 -10.85
CA THR A 96 -10.55 -11.77 -9.43
C THR A 96 -11.72 -12.71 -9.13
N SER A 97 -11.57 -13.54 -8.12
CA SER A 97 -12.64 -14.44 -7.68
C SER A 97 -13.53 -13.76 -6.65
N ILE A 98 -14.84 -13.82 -6.88
CA ILE A 98 -15.88 -13.31 -6.00
C ILE A 98 -16.47 -14.50 -5.26
N PHE A 99 -16.31 -14.52 -3.94
CA PHE A 99 -17.00 -15.45 -3.05
C PHE A 99 -18.36 -14.89 -2.67
N LYS A 100 -19.39 -15.72 -2.74
CA LYS A 100 -20.70 -15.43 -2.15
C LYS A 100 -21.18 -16.65 -1.39
N ARG A 101 -21.59 -16.44 -0.14
CA ARG A 101 -22.38 -17.38 0.65
C ARG A 101 -23.82 -16.89 0.71
N SER A 102 -24.76 -17.71 0.30
CA SER A 102 -26.19 -17.41 0.44
C SER A 102 -26.69 -17.70 1.86
N ALA A 103 -27.90 -17.23 2.18
CA ALA A 103 -28.50 -17.38 3.52
C ALA A 103 -28.74 -18.85 3.93
N ASP A 104 -28.87 -19.75 2.95
CA ASP A 104 -28.98 -21.21 3.12
C ASP A 104 -27.62 -21.90 3.29
N GLY A 105 -26.52 -21.15 3.35
CA GLY A 105 -25.16 -21.67 3.55
C GLY A 105 -24.45 -22.13 2.27
N LYS A 106 -25.09 -22.07 1.10
CA LYS A 106 -24.46 -22.47 -0.16
C LYS A 106 -23.37 -21.48 -0.57
N GLU A 107 -22.23 -22.00 -0.97
CA GLU A 107 -21.06 -21.23 -1.39
C GLU A 107 -20.93 -21.23 -2.91
N THR A 108 -20.68 -20.05 -3.48
CA THR A 108 -20.44 -19.89 -4.92
C THR A 108 -19.22 -19.02 -5.16
N TRP A 109 -18.47 -19.39 -6.20
CA TRP A 109 -17.31 -18.66 -6.67
C TRP A 109 -17.55 -18.21 -8.11
N LYS A 110 -17.35 -16.92 -8.38
CA LYS A 110 -17.37 -16.38 -9.74
C LYS A 110 -16.06 -15.68 -10.03
N SER A 111 -15.35 -16.12 -11.06
CA SER A 111 -14.20 -15.39 -11.58
C SER A 111 -14.67 -14.27 -12.51
N VAL A 112 -14.10 -13.09 -12.35
CA VAL A 112 -14.32 -11.92 -13.22
C VAL A 112 -12.98 -11.44 -13.72
N ASP A 113 -12.89 -11.18 -15.03
CA ASP A 113 -11.67 -10.66 -15.63
C ASP A 113 -11.30 -9.28 -15.07
N ASN A 114 -10.03 -9.12 -14.76
CA ASN A 114 -9.45 -7.81 -14.50
C ASN A 114 -9.00 -7.19 -15.84
N SER A 115 -9.07 -5.87 -15.94
CA SER A 115 -8.62 -5.16 -17.13
C SER A 115 -7.31 -4.42 -16.86
N GLU A 116 -6.48 -4.27 -17.88
CA GLU A 116 -5.32 -3.38 -17.79
C GLU A 116 -5.75 -1.93 -17.58
N HIS A 117 -4.91 -1.17 -16.90
CA HIS A 117 -5.11 0.24 -16.68
C HIS A 117 -3.81 1.02 -16.88
N THR A 118 -3.92 2.14 -17.59
CA THR A 118 -2.82 3.07 -17.85
C THR A 118 -3.15 4.41 -17.22
N GLY A 119 -2.21 4.96 -16.46
CA GLY A 119 -2.36 6.25 -15.79
C GLY A 119 -1.88 6.21 -14.35
N ALA A 120 -2.42 7.12 -13.54
CA ALA A 120 -2.18 7.21 -12.12
C ALA A 120 -3.51 7.32 -11.37
N VAL A 121 -3.65 6.62 -10.26
CA VAL A 121 -4.86 6.61 -9.43
C VAL A 121 -4.48 6.62 -7.96
N THR A 122 -5.02 7.58 -7.21
CA THR A 122 -4.91 7.60 -5.75
C THR A 122 -5.95 6.66 -5.15
N VAL A 123 -5.49 5.73 -4.31
CA VAL A 123 -6.31 4.70 -3.68
C VAL A 123 -6.03 4.64 -2.18
N ARG A 124 -7.02 4.18 -1.43
CA ARG A 124 -6.84 3.68 -0.07
C ARG A 124 -6.55 2.18 -0.13
N ILE A 125 -5.42 1.76 0.41
CA ILE A 125 -4.97 0.36 0.39
C ILE A 125 -5.93 -0.50 1.21
N PHE A 126 -6.42 -1.60 0.65
CA PHE A 126 -7.21 -2.60 1.38
C PHE A 126 -6.55 -3.97 1.43
N ALA A 127 -5.56 -4.23 0.56
CA ALA A 127 -4.76 -5.44 0.61
C ALA A 127 -3.36 -5.18 0.02
N ASN A 128 -2.38 -5.90 0.52
CA ASN A 128 -1.05 -6.02 -0.07
C ASN A 128 -0.62 -7.50 0.00
N GLY A 129 0.36 -7.90 -0.80
CA GLY A 129 0.78 -9.31 -0.85
C GLY A 129 2.11 -9.50 -1.56
N GLY A 130 2.78 -10.61 -1.26
CA GLY A 130 4.11 -10.92 -1.80
C GLY A 130 5.27 -10.22 -1.10
N ILE A 131 5.00 -9.43 -0.05
CA ILE A 131 6.04 -8.85 0.81
C ILE A 131 6.46 -9.91 1.84
N PRO A 132 7.72 -10.39 1.83
CA PRO A 132 8.19 -11.31 2.86
C PRO A 132 8.42 -10.51 4.15
N VAL A 133 7.42 -10.44 5.02
CA VAL A 133 7.53 -9.86 6.36
C VAL A 133 8.04 -10.88 7.37
N GLY A 134 8.83 -10.45 8.35
CA GLY A 134 9.33 -11.30 9.43
C GLY A 134 8.21 -11.89 10.30
N ALA A 135 8.49 -12.98 11.01
CA ALA A 135 7.50 -13.65 11.85
C ALA A 135 7.11 -12.87 13.13
N ARG A 136 7.91 -11.89 13.55
CA ARG A 136 7.74 -11.13 14.81
C ARG A 136 7.46 -9.65 14.59
N THR A 137 6.75 -9.37 13.52
CA THR A 137 6.55 -8.02 13.05
C THR A 137 5.37 -7.36 13.77
N PRO A 138 5.56 -6.25 14.51
CA PRO A 138 4.46 -5.55 15.16
C PRO A 138 3.43 -5.04 14.13
N ALA A 139 2.16 -4.97 14.53
CA ALA A 139 1.12 -4.39 13.68
C ALA A 139 1.46 -2.93 13.34
N GLY A 140 1.42 -2.58 12.04
CA GLY A 140 1.72 -1.23 11.55
C GLY A 140 3.22 -0.88 11.43
N LEU A 141 4.12 -1.84 11.66
CA LEU A 141 5.57 -1.66 11.46
C LEU A 141 6.14 -2.89 10.73
N PRO A 142 5.83 -3.08 9.44
CA PRO A 142 6.24 -4.27 8.71
C PRO A 142 7.77 -4.32 8.52
N ILE A 143 8.46 -5.20 9.25
CA ILE A 143 9.88 -5.51 9.08
C ILE A 143 10.02 -6.57 8.01
N VAL A 144 10.81 -6.25 6.99
CA VAL A 144 11.10 -7.17 5.89
C VAL A 144 12.03 -8.28 6.38
N ASP A 145 11.72 -9.52 5.99
CA ASP A 145 12.55 -10.69 6.28
C ASP A 145 13.84 -10.64 5.46
N ALA A 146 14.96 -10.36 6.10
CA ALA A 146 16.26 -10.21 5.46
C ALA A 146 16.73 -11.46 4.69
N LYS A 147 16.27 -12.67 5.06
CA LYS A 147 16.66 -13.91 4.37
C LYS A 147 15.85 -14.12 3.09
N ARG A 148 14.55 -13.80 3.12
CA ARG A 148 13.64 -13.99 1.97
C ARG A 148 13.62 -12.80 1.02
N TRP A 149 13.90 -11.60 1.50
CA TRP A 149 13.85 -10.38 0.71
C TRP A 149 14.73 -10.38 -0.55
N PRO A 150 15.98 -10.86 -0.52
CA PRO A 150 16.80 -10.93 -1.72
C PRO A 150 16.18 -11.78 -2.84
N GLY A 151 15.43 -12.83 -2.47
CA GLY A 151 14.74 -13.71 -3.42
C GLY A 151 13.35 -13.22 -3.86
N ALA A 152 12.82 -12.14 -3.28
CA ALA A 152 11.54 -11.60 -3.67
C ALA A 152 11.65 -10.88 -5.03
N ALA A 153 10.84 -11.33 -6.00
CA ALA A 153 10.81 -10.78 -7.36
C ALA A 153 9.86 -9.59 -7.51
N SER A 154 8.77 -9.57 -6.73
CA SER A 154 7.76 -8.52 -6.77
C SER A 154 6.90 -8.54 -5.52
N PHE A 155 6.16 -7.46 -5.31
CA PHE A 155 5.01 -7.44 -4.40
C PHE A 155 3.83 -6.75 -5.09
N SER A 156 2.65 -6.87 -4.49
CA SER A 156 1.43 -6.24 -5.01
C SER A 156 0.74 -5.39 -3.97
N VAL A 157 0.13 -4.30 -4.43
CA VAL A 157 -0.73 -3.43 -3.64
C VAL A 157 -2.08 -3.34 -4.32
N MET A 158 -3.13 -3.46 -3.52
CA MET A 158 -4.52 -3.37 -3.94
C MET A 158 -5.21 -2.30 -3.13
N GLY A 159 -5.93 -1.42 -3.82
CA GLY A 159 -6.61 -0.31 -3.18
C GLY A 159 -7.87 0.11 -3.92
N ARG A 160 -8.68 0.90 -3.23
CA ARG A 160 -9.92 1.46 -3.76
C ARG A 160 -9.83 2.97 -3.80
N VAL A 161 -10.31 3.61 -4.86
CA VAL A 161 -10.49 5.06 -4.87
C VAL A 161 -11.45 5.43 -3.74
N ALA A 162 -11.02 6.33 -2.85
CA ALA A 162 -11.89 6.84 -1.79
C ALA A 162 -13.08 7.57 -2.45
N LYS A 163 -14.29 7.22 -2.01
CA LYS A 163 -15.50 7.96 -2.39
C LYS A 163 -15.63 9.21 -1.54
#